data_AF-A0A0D8LCC5-F1
#
_entry.id   AF-A0A0D8LCC5-F1
#
_cell.length_a   1.000
_cell.length_b   1.000
_cell.length_c   1.000
_cell.angle_alpha   90.00
_cell.angle_beta   90.00
_cell.angle_gamma   90.00
#
_symmetry.space_group_name_H-M   'P 1'
#
loop_
_entity.id
_entity.type
_entity.pdbx_description
1 polymer ?
#
loop_
_entity_poly.entity_id
_entity_poly.type
_entity_poly.pdbx_seq_one_letter_code
_entity_poly.pdbx_strand_id
1 'polypeptide(L)' 'MSDEIDRANDHAALVLESQIAAARITAAGVSAFECEGCGKPIPEPRRRAVVGCTMCIDCQAIDELKNKHYRSV' A
#
# COMPACT_ATOMS: atom_id res chain seq x y z
N MET A 1 32.46 -21.67 9.30
CA MET A 1 32.72 -20.40 8.58
C MET A 1 31.52 -20.20 7.68
N SER A 2 30.81 -19.08 7.82
CA SER A 2 29.73 -18.74 6.90
C SER A 2 30.36 -18.43 5.55
N ASP A 3 30.00 -19.20 4.54
CA ASP A 3 30.52 -18.99 3.19
C ASP A 3 29.82 -17.80 2.51
N GLU A 4 30.11 -17.57 1.24
CA GLU A 4 29.47 -16.49 0.48
C GLU A 4 27.97 -16.74 0.26
N ILE A 5 27.57 -18.00 0.20
CA ILE A 5 26.18 -18.41 -0.02
C ILE A 5 25.37 -18.16 1.26
N ASP A 6 25.91 -18.53 2.42
CA ASP A 6 25.30 -18.27 3.72
C ASP A 6 25.04 -16.77 3.91
N ARG A 7 26.03 -15.92 3.63
CA ARG A 7 25.87 -14.45 3.72
C ARG A 7 24.83 -13.89 2.73
N ALA A 8 24.77 -14.43 1.51
CA ALA A 8 23.80 -14.00 0.52
C ALA A 8 22.36 -14.37 0.95
N ASN A 9 22.18 -15.56 1.53
CA ASN A 9 20.88 -16.01 2.04
C ASN A 9 20.39 -15.15 3.20
N ASP A 10 21.27 -14.85 4.16
CA ASP A 10 20.93 -13.98 5.30
C ASP A 10 20.49 -12.58 4.83
N HIS A 11 21.22 -12.01 3.86
CA HIS A 11 20.85 -10.73 3.28
C HIS A 11 19.49 -10.79 2.56
N ALA A 12 19.25 -11.84 1.78
CA ALA A 12 17.96 -12.02 1.09
C ALA A 12 16.79 -12.14 2.09
N ALA A 13 16.99 -12.84 3.20
CA ALA A 13 16.00 -12.95 4.27
C ALA A 13 15.68 -11.59 4.90
N LEU A 14 16.70 -10.79 5.23
CA LEU A 14 16.52 -9.44 5.77
C LEU A 14 15.76 -8.51 4.81
N VAL A 15 16.12 -8.55 3.53
CA VAL A 15 15.42 -7.76 2.50
C VAL A 15 13.96 -8.19 2.40
N LEU A 16 13.69 -9.50 2.35
CA LEU A 16 12.33 -10.03 2.29
C LEU A 16 11.49 -9.61 3.49
N GLU A 17 12.03 -9.73 4.70
CA GLU A 17 11.34 -9.31 5.93
C GLU A 17 11.00 -7.82 5.91
N SER A 18 11.92 -6.96 5.47
CA SER A 18 11.69 -5.53 5.36
C SER A 18 10.57 -5.19 4.35
N GLN A 19 10.53 -5.89 3.21
CA GLN A 19 9.50 -5.70 2.18
C GLN A 19 8.13 -6.18 2.67
N ILE A 20 8.08 -7.32 3.37
CA ILE A 20 6.85 -7.83 4.00
C ILE A 20 6.34 -6.85 5.05
N ALA A 21 7.23 -6.34 5.90
CA ALA A 21 6.88 -5.37 6.93
C ALA A 21 6.29 -4.09 6.31
N ALA A 22 6.94 -3.54 5.27
CA ALA A 22 6.46 -2.36 4.55
C ALA A 22 5.09 -2.60 3.88
N ALA A 23 4.89 -3.76 3.24
CA ALA A 23 3.62 -4.11 2.59
C ALA A 23 2.47 -4.34 3.57
N ARG A 24 2.77 -4.75 4.81
CA ARG A 24 1.78 -4.99 5.87
C ARG A 24 1.34 -3.74 6.62
N ILE A 25 1.95 -2.57 6.37
CA ILE A 25 1.52 -1.32 6.98
C ILE A 25 0.08 -1.05 6.54
N THR A 26 -0.85 -1.28 7.47
CA THR A 26 -2.26 -0.99 7.29
C THR A 26 -2.53 0.44 7.73
N ALA A 27 -3.31 1.18 6.96
CA ALA A 27 -3.78 2.49 7.37
C ALA A 27 -4.70 2.33 8.60
N ALA A 28 -4.15 2.58 9.79
CA ALA A 28 -4.94 2.66 11.01
C ALA A 28 -5.60 4.04 11.04
N GLY A 29 -6.89 4.12 10.72
CA GLY A 29 -7.60 5.41 10.68
C GLY A 29 -9.10 5.31 10.44
N VAL A 30 -9.80 6.43 10.67
CA VAL A 30 -11.22 6.56 10.35
C VAL A 30 -11.35 6.76 8.84
N SER A 31 -12.14 5.91 8.17
CA SER A 31 -12.40 6.06 6.74
C SER A 31 -13.22 7.32 6.47
N ALA A 32 -12.83 8.09 5.44
CA ALA A 32 -13.57 9.26 5.00
C ALA A 32 -14.95 8.86 4.46
N PHE A 33 -15.93 9.74 4.64
CA PHE A 33 -17.28 9.55 4.11
C PHE A 33 -17.42 10.08 2.67
N GLU A 34 -16.54 11.00 2.27
CA GLU A 34 -16.52 11.63 0.96
C GLU A 34 -15.12 11.48 0.35
N CYS A 35 -15.08 11.26 -0.96
CA CYS A 35 -13.83 11.09 -1.70
C CYS A 35 -13.15 12.44 -1.92
N GLU A 36 -11.89 12.58 -1.51
CA GLU A 36 -11.11 13.81 -1.71
C GLU A 36 -10.87 14.14 -3.20
N GLY A 37 -10.82 13.13 -4.08
CA GLY A 37 -10.54 13.33 -5.50
C GLY A 37 -11.76 13.74 -6.36
N CYS A 38 -12.97 13.34 -5.97
CA CYS A 38 -14.18 13.60 -6.78
C CYS A 38 -15.40 14.07 -6.00
N GLY A 39 -15.31 14.21 -4.67
CA GLY A 39 -16.41 14.66 -3.80
C GLY A 39 -17.58 13.69 -3.67
N LYS A 40 -17.52 12.50 -4.28
CA LYS A 40 -18.59 11.49 -4.19
C LYS A 40 -18.56 10.77 -2.84
N PRO A 41 -19.71 10.35 -2.30
CA PRO A 41 -19.74 9.57 -1.05
C PRO A 41 -19.04 8.22 -1.22
N ILE A 42 -18.23 7.84 -0.23
CA ILE A 42 -17.52 6.56 -0.21
C ILE A 42 -18.46 5.46 0.31
N PRO A 43 -18.71 4.40 -0.49
CA PRO A 43 -19.66 3.37 -0.13
C PRO A 43 -19.19 2.58 1.10
N GLU A 44 -20.12 2.17 1.96
CA GLU A 44 -19.80 1.41 3.19
C GLU A 44 -18.94 0.16 2.97
N PRO A 45 -19.18 -0.67 1.93
CA PRO A 45 -18.32 -1.83 1.65
C PRO A 45 -16.84 -1.45 1.53
N ARG A 46 -16.53 -0.29 0.94
CA ARG A 46 -15.16 0.20 0.80
C ARG A 46 -14.57 0.59 2.15
N ARG A 47 -15.33 1.31 2.97
CA ARG A 47 -14.91 1.73 4.32
C ARG A 47 -14.66 0.56 5.27
N ARG A 48 -15.41 -0.54 5.10
CA ARG A 48 -15.22 -1.78 5.87
C ARG A 48 -14.05 -2.63 5.36
N ALA A 49 -13.85 -2.70 4.05
CA ALA A 49 -12.77 -3.47 3.43
C ALA A 49 -11.39 -2.83 3.64
N VAL A 50 -11.31 -1.49 3.58
CA VAL A 50 -10.09 -0.73 3.80
C VAL A 50 -10.37 0.34 4.85
N VAL A 51 -9.90 0.07 6.06
CA VAL A 51 -9.94 1.02 7.17
C VAL A 51 -9.02 2.21 6.82
N GLY A 52 -9.51 3.43 7.02
CA GLY A 52 -8.76 4.66 6.71
C GLY A 52 -8.79 5.06 5.23
N CYS A 53 -9.74 4.57 4.41
CA CYS A 53 -9.81 5.00 3.01
C CYS A 53 -10.24 6.47 2.88
N THR A 54 -9.46 7.28 2.14
CA THR A 54 -9.76 8.70 1.86
C THR A 54 -10.35 8.93 0.46
N MET A 55 -10.20 7.96 -0.45
CA MET A 55 -10.67 8.05 -1.83
C MET A 55 -11.64 6.92 -2.19
N CYS A 56 -12.51 7.19 -3.17
CA CYS A 56 -13.34 6.16 -3.80
C CYS A 56 -12.49 5.20 -4.64
N ILE A 57 -13.08 4.06 -5.00
CA ILE A 57 -12.37 3.00 -5.73
C ILE A 57 -11.85 3.45 -7.09
N ASP A 58 -12.59 4.28 -7.81
CA ASP A 58 -12.19 4.75 -9.14
C ASP A 58 -11.00 5.71 -9.06
N CYS A 59 -11.06 6.68 -8.14
CA CYS A 59 -9.97 7.63 -7.91
C CYS A 59 -8.71 6.90 -7.41
N GLN A 60 -8.88 5.92 -6.52
CA GLN A 60 -7.79 5.09 -6.03
C GLN A 60 -7.14 4.28 -7.17
N ALA A 61 -7.92 3.67 -8.04
CA ALA A 61 -7.38 2.90 -9.18
C ALA A 61 -6.58 3.80 -10.14
N ILE A 62 -7.06 5.03 -10.39
CA ILE A 62 -6.33 5.99 -11.23
C ILE A 62 -5.02 6.41 -10.57
N ASP A 63 -5.03 6.69 -9.26
CA ASP A 63 -3.83 7.08 -8.53
C ASP A 63 -2.78 5.96 -8.49
N GLU A 64 -3.21 4.72 -8.27
CA GLU A 64 -2.33 3.55 -8.32
C GLU A 64 -1.71 3.33 -9.71
N LEU A 65 -2.50 3.49 -10.78
CA LEU A 65 -2.00 3.45 -12.15
C LEU A 65 -0.98 4.56 -12.43
N LYS A 66 -1.25 5.78 -11.94
CA LYS A 66 -0.32 6.91 -12.06
C LYS A 66 0.98 6.63 -11.32
N ASN A 67 0.90 6.15 -10.08
CA ASN A 67 2.06 5.83 -9.26
C ASN A 67 2.88 4.67 -9.82
N LYS A 68 2.24 3.71 -10.50
CA LYS A 68 2.92 2.57 -11.14
C LYS A 68 3.72 2.96 -12.39
N HIS A 69 3.15 3.85 -13.22
CA HIS A 69 3.69 4.11 -14.57
C HIS A 69 4.37 5.46 -14.73
N TYR A 70 3.96 6.47 -13.97
CA TYR A 70 4.34 7.87 -14.19
C TYR A 70 5.01 8.52 -12.98
N ARG A 71 5.50 7.73 -12.01
CA ARG A 71 6.38 8.26 -10.98
C ARG A 71 7.68 8.75 -11.63
N SER A 72 7.70 10.02 -12.03
CA SER A 72 8.93 10.74 -12.37
C SER A 72 9.72 10.90 -11.08
N VAL A 73 10.79 10.12 -10.95
CA VAL A 73 11.78 10.25 -9.87
C VAL A 73 12.40 11.64 -9.92
#